data_AF-N9KTC4-F1
#
_entry.id   AF-N9KTC4-F1
#
_cell.length_a   1.000
_cell.length_b   1.000
_cell.length_c   1.000
_cell.angle_alpha   90.00
_cell.angle_beta   90.00
_cell.angle_gamma   90.00
#
_symmetry.space_group_name_H-M   'P 1'
#
loop_
_entity.id
_entity.type
_entity.pdbx_description
1 polymer ?
#
loop_
_entity_poly.entity_id
_entity_poly.type
_entity_poly.pdbx_seq_one_letter_code
_entity_poly.pdbx_strand_id
1 'polypeptide(L)'
;MLVYLSDQKLIHFSIEPLIDQSRDRFKKIVDIDDRYKSLSSFDLSEQCGGYGLYARDSSIFKSFLEKIADAYQEKYLERNSERYSELLELMQTDAYTVYEKLTNQYYDYPILKYFKVEEFLDQLCKINFKNAMSVLDALNYRYRNISDSKIYLQEQDWFESLIALTNEKLVKSKGIEKHKIEEKFIPKLSQIRNEAYKG
;
A
#
# COMPACT_ATOMS: atom_id res chain seq x y z
N MET A 1 -52.56 26.58 16.15
CA MET A 1 -52.63 26.32 14.69
C MET A 1 -52.04 24.95 14.44
N LEU A 2 -52.90 23.94 14.29
CA LEU A 2 -52.51 22.57 13.95
C LEU A 2 -52.36 22.51 12.43
N VAL A 3 -51.13 22.37 11.94
CA VAL A 3 -50.87 22.09 10.52
C VAL A 3 -51.03 20.58 10.33
N TYR A 4 -52.14 20.19 9.74
CA TYR A 4 -52.40 18.82 9.28
C TYR A 4 -51.68 18.64 7.94
N LEU A 5 -50.60 17.84 7.92
CA LEU A 5 -49.95 17.44 6.67
C LEU A 5 -50.74 16.26 6.08
N SER A 6 -51.56 16.56 5.08
CA SER A 6 -52.30 15.56 4.28
C SER A 6 -51.39 14.84 3.29
N ASP A 7 -51.62 13.52 3.15
CA ASP A 7 -51.32 12.66 1.99
C ASP A 7 -49.87 12.51 1.50
N GLN A 8 -48.87 12.54 2.40
CA GLN A 8 -47.57 11.98 2.04
C GLN A 8 -47.58 10.47 2.22
N LYS A 9 -47.64 9.72 1.11
CA LYS A 9 -47.30 8.29 1.09
C LYS A 9 -45.83 8.17 1.47
N LEU A 10 -45.56 7.82 2.73
CA LEU A 10 -44.25 7.38 3.17
C LEU A 10 -43.85 6.17 2.33
N ILE A 11 -42.90 6.36 1.41
CA ILE A 11 -42.33 5.26 0.63
C ILE A 11 -41.54 4.40 1.60
N HIS A 12 -42.14 3.29 2.03
CA HIS A 12 -41.43 2.26 2.78
C HIS A 12 -40.74 1.36 1.78
N PHE A 13 -39.41 1.41 1.77
CA PHE A 13 -38.59 0.46 1.03
C PHE A 13 -37.45 0.00 1.94
N SER A 14 -37.05 -1.25 1.75
CA SER A 14 -35.89 -1.82 2.42
C SER A 14 -34.63 -1.13 1.91
N ILE A 15 -33.80 -0.64 2.82
CA ILE A 15 -32.56 0.06 2.50
C ILE A 15 -31.45 -0.95 2.18
N GLU A 16 -31.57 -2.19 2.67
CA GLU A 16 -30.55 -3.23 2.54
C GLU A 16 -30.09 -3.48 1.09
N PRO A 17 -30.97 -3.58 0.07
CA PRO A 17 -30.55 -3.73 -1.32
C PRO A 17 -29.79 -2.53 -1.89
N LEU A 18 -29.99 -1.33 -1.32
CA LEU A 18 -29.30 -0.11 -1.76
C LEU A 18 -27.89 -0.01 -1.18
N ILE A 19 -27.58 -0.71 -0.10
CA ILE A 19 -26.26 -0.69 0.52
C ILE A 19 -25.21 -1.22 -0.46
N ASP A 20 -25.45 -2.36 -1.08
CA ASP A 20 -24.50 -2.96 -2.03
C ASP A 20 -24.37 -2.12 -3.30
N GLN A 21 -25.49 -1.58 -3.82
CA GLN A 21 -25.45 -0.66 -4.96
C GLN A 21 -24.67 0.63 -4.64
N SER A 22 -24.81 1.15 -3.42
CA SER A 22 -24.11 2.35 -2.98
C SER A 22 -22.62 2.09 -2.81
N ARG A 23 -22.24 0.92 -2.28
CA ARG A 23 -20.84 0.45 -2.20
C ARG A 23 -20.21 0.38 -3.59
N ASP A 24 -20.86 -0.29 -4.53
CA ASP A 24 -20.32 -0.48 -5.89
C ASP A 24 -20.18 0.85 -6.63
N ARG A 25 -21.18 1.73 -6.48
CA ARG A 25 -21.13 3.08 -7.04
C ARG A 25 -20.00 3.90 -6.40
N PHE A 26 -19.84 3.84 -5.09
CA PHE A 26 -18.76 4.52 -4.38
C PHE A 26 -17.40 4.05 -4.88
N LYS A 27 -17.14 2.74 -4.92
CA LYS A 27 -15.90 2.16 -5.44
C LYS A 27 -15.60 2.65 -6.86
N LYS A 28 -16.62 2.78 -7.72
CA LYS A 28 -16.45 3.29 -9.09
C LYS A 28 -15.99 4.75 -9.14
N ILE A 29 -16.53 5.62 -8.28
CA ILE A 29 -16.33 7.08 -8.39
C ILE A 29 -15.25 7.65 -7.48
N VAL A 30 -14.88 6.95 -6.39
CA VAL A 30 -13.95 7.51 -5.40
C VAL A 30 -12.52 7.52 -5.92
N ASP A 31 -11.83 8.65 -5.82
CA ASP A 31 -10.40 8.71 -6.14
C ASP A 31 -9.55 8.24 -4.95
N ILE A 32 -8.47 7.53 -5.25
CA ILE A 32 -7.52 7.05 -4.22
C ILE A 32 -6.51 8.14 -3.93
N ASP A 33 -6.43 8.53 -2.66
CA ASP A 33 -5.42 9.43 -2.12
C ASP A 33 -4.42 8.59 -1.32
N ASP A 34 -3.16 8.55 -1.74
CA ASP A 34 -2.14 7.70 -1.12
C ASP A 34 -1.85 8.05 0.34
N ARG A 35 -2.28 9.23 0.81
CA ARG A 35 -2.19 9.66 2.22
C ARG A 35 -3.17 8.92 3.12
N TYR A 36 -4.28 8.42 2.57
CA TYR A 36 -5.34 7.74 3.32
C TYR A 36 -5.43 6.29 2.84
N LYS A 37 -4.90 5.35 3.62
CA LYS A 37 -4.89 3.91 3.25
C LYS A 37 -6.18 3.19 3.61
N SER A 38 -6.90 3.74 4.58
CA SER A 38 -8.18 3.28 5.07
C SER A 38 -9.03 4.49 5.43
N LEU A 39 -10.35 4.28 5.41
CA LEU A 39 -11.34 5.25 5.86
C LEU A 39 -11.75 5.02 7.32
N SER A 40 -10.91 4.33 8.10
CA SER A 40 -11.20 3.87 9.47
C SER A 40 -11.49 5.00 10.46
N SER A 41 -11.27 6.26 10.06
CA SER A 41 -11.60 7.45 10.81
C SER A 41 -12.45 8.43 10.00
N PHE A 42 -13.49 7.95 9.31
CA PHE A 42 -14.69 8.77 9.26
C PHE A 42 -15.26 8.87 10.69
N ASP A 43 -14.56 9.62 11.54
CA ASP A 43 -15.27 10.46 12.49
C ASP A 43 -16.12 11.35 11.60
N LEU A 44 -17.34 10.88 11.33
CA LEU A 44 -18.45 11.74 10.95
C LEU A 44 -18.71 12.63 12.16
N SER A 45 -17.74 13.46 12.53
CA SER A 45 -17.93 14.57 13.41
C SER A 45 -19.07 15.36 12.80
N GLU A 46 -19.99 15.84 13.63
CA GLU A 46 -21.13 16.65 13.20
C GLU A 46 -20.72 17.86 12.32
N GLN A 47 -19.43 18.16 12.29
CA GLN A 47 -18.82 19.26 11.54
C GLN A 47 -18.43 18.92 10.09
N CYS A 48 -18.45 17.65 9.66
CA CYS A 48 -18.25 17.30 8.24
C CYS A 48 -19.52 17.64 7.43
N GLY A 49 -19.70 18.92 7.14
CA GLY A 49 -20.61 19.42 6.10
C GLY A 49 -21.99 19.86 6.56
N GLY A 50 -22.29 19.91 7.86
CA GLY A 50 -23.59 20.38 8.37
C GLY A 50 -24.75 19.43 8.09
N TYR A 51 -24.48 18.21 7.59
CA TYR A 51 -25.47 17.17 7.42
C TYR A 51 -25.58 16.35 8.72
N GLY A 52 -26.64 16.63 9.48
CA GLY A 52 -27.04 15.78 10.61
C GLY A 52 -27.47 14.42 10.09
N LEU A 53 -26.72 13.36 10.43
CA LEU A 53 -27.11 11.99 10.09
C LEU A 53 -28.03 11.48 11.20
N TYR A 54 -29.30 11.31 10.89
CA TYR A 54 -30.36 11.03 11.87
C TYR A 54 -30.29 9.62 12.50
N ALA A 55 -29.46 8.70 11.98
CA ALA A 55 -29.41 7.30 12.43
C ALA A 55 -27.98 6.74 12.55
N ARG A 56 -26.99 7.57 12.97
CA ARG A 56 -25.57 7.16 13.08
C ARG A 56 -25.36 5.91 13.93
N ASP A 57 -26.17 5.76 14.97
CA ASP A 57 -26.05 4.64 15.90
C ASP A 57 -26.73 3.36 15.42
N SER A 58 -27.50 3.43 14.32
CA SER A 58 -28.18 2.26 13.78
C SER A 58 -27.16 1.25 13.24
N SER A 59 -27.46 -0.04 13.44
CA SER A 59 -26.63 -1.15 12.93
C SER A 59 -26.49 -1.11 11.41
N ILE A 60 -27.57 -0.75 10.72
CA ILE A 60 -27.60 -0.62 9.26
C ILE A 60 -26.63 0.46 8.79
N PHE A 61 -26.60 1.63 9.44
CA PHE A 61 -25.71 2.71 9.07
C PHE A 61 -24.24 2.38 9.37
N LYS A 62 -23.95 1.75 10.52
CA LYS A 62 -22.60 1.26 10.85
C LYS A 62 -22.10 0.24 9.82
N SER A 63 -22.93 -0.73 9.47
CA SER A 63 -22.61 -1.73 8.43
C SER A 63 -22.39 -1.09 7.05
N PHE A 64 -23.15 -0.05 6.72
CA PHE A 64 -22.91 0.71 5.49
C PHE A 64 -21.54 1.38 5.49
N LEU A 65 -21.15 2.06 6.57
CA LEU A 65 -19.84 2.71 6.66
C LEU A 65 -18.69 1.71 6.59
N GLU A 66 -18.82 0.57 7.25
CA GLU A 66 -17.86 -0.53 7.16
C GLU A 66 -17.68 -0.98 5.71
N LYS A 67 -18.79 -1.25 4.99
CA LYS A 67 -18.74 -1.63 3.57
C LYS A 67 -18.10 -0.57 2.68
N ILE A 68 -18.29 0.72 2.98
CA ILE A 68 -17.66 1.82 2.24
C ILE A 68 -16.15 1.88 2.53
N ALA A 69 -15.76 1.69 3.79
CA ALA A 69 -14.35 1.62 4.19
C ALA A 69 -13.64 0.44 3.52
N ASP A 70 -14.27 -0.74 3.52
CA ASP A 70 -13.78 -1.94 2.85
C ASP A 70 -13.63 -1.71 1.34
N ALA A 71 -14.64 -1.13 0.68
CA ALA A 71 -14.59 -0.85 -0.75
C ALA A 71 -13.47 0.12 -1.13
N TYR A 72 -13.18 1.11 -0.27
CA TYR A 72 -12.03 2.00 -0.47
C TYR A 72 -10.71 1.25 -0.32
N GLN A 73 -10.58 0.42 0.72
CA GLN A 73 -9.37 -0.37 0.96
C GLN A 73 -9.13 -1.38 -0.18
N GLU A 74 -10.17 -2.05 -0.68
CA GLU A 74 -10.09 -2.91 -1.86
C GLU A 74 -9.54 -2.14 -3.06
N LYS A 75 -10.12 -0.97 -3.37
CA LYS A 75 -9.67 -0.13 -4.49
C LYS A 75 -8.24 0.39 -4.28
N TYR A 76 -7.86 0.70 -3.04
CA TYR A 76 -6.49 1.08 -2.69
C TYR A 76 -5.52 -0.07 -2.98
N LEU A 77 -5.88 -1.32 -2.66
CA LEU A 77 -5.06 -2.50 -2.90
C LEU A 77 -4.98 -2.87 -4.38
N GLU A 78 -6.06 -2.73 -5.15
CA GLU A 78 -6.07 -2.93 -6.61
C GLU A 78 -5.00 -2.08 -7.30
N ARG A 79 -4.80 -0.85 -6.81
CA ARG A 79 -3.78 0.10 -7.30
C ARG A 79 -2.33 -0.30 -6.96
N ASN A 80 -2.09 -1.31 -6.11
CA ASN A 80 -0.73 -1.77 -5.83
C ASN A 80 -0.01 -2.28 -7.08
N SER A 81 -0.75 -2.87 -8.02
CA SER A 81 -0.19 -3.34 -9.30
C SER A 81 0.37 -2.19 -10.15
N GLU A 82 -0.34 -1.05 -10.18
CA GLU A 82 0.10 0.18 -10.84
C GLU A 82 1.31 0.78 -10.11
N ARG A 83 1.24 0.91 -8.78
CA ARG A 83 2.37 1.41 -7.96
C ARG A 83 3.62 0.56 -8.11
N TYR A 84 3.45 -0.75 -8.26
CA TYR A 84 4.55 -1.67 -8.52
C TYR A 84 5.23 -1.38 -9.86
N SER A 85 4.43 -1.29 -10.91
CA SER A 85 4.91 -1.01 -12.26
C SER A 85 5.64 0.34 -12.31
N GLU A 86 5.08 1.37 -11.67
CA GLU A 86 5.69 2.69 -11.51
C GLU A 86 7.05 2.59 -10.80
N LEU A 87 7.13 1.88 -9.67
CA LEU A 87 8.39 1.74 -8.92
C LEU A 87 9.46 1.00 -9.73
N LEU A 88 9.11 -0.04 -10.49
CA LEU A 88 10.05 -0.71 -11.37
C LEU A 88 10.57 0.24 -12.47
N GLU A 89 9.70 1.02 -13.09
CA GLU A 89 10.11 2.01 -14.09
C GLU A 89 11.06 3.06 -13.48
N LEU A 90 10.72 3.59 -12.30
CA LEU A 90 11.54 4.56 -11.58
C LEU A 90 12.92 3.99 -11.20
N MET A 91 13.06 2.69 -10.91
CA MET A 91 14.39 2.10 -10.67
C MET A 91 15.33 2.30 -11.88
N GLN A 92 14.80 2.33 -13.10
CA GLN A 92 15.57 2.60 -14.31
C GLN A 92 15.81 4.11 -14.51
N THR A 93 14.77 4.93 -14.36
CA THR A 93 14.78 6.33 -14.79
C THR A 93 15.16 7.31 -13.69
N ASP A 94 14.67 7.11 -12.47
CA ASP A 94 14.88 7.97 -11.30
C ASP A 94 14.92 7.18 -9.98
N ALA A 95 16.09 6.63 -9.67
CA ALA A 95 16.31 5.87 -8.44
C ALA A 95 16.21 6.74 -7.16
N TYR A 96 16.27 8.07 -7.27
CA TYR A 96 16.07 8.96 -6.13
C TYR A 96 14.58 9.03 -5.77
N THR A 97 13.68 9.13 -6.76
CA THR A 97 12.24 9.04 -6.50
C THR A 97 11.85 7.70 -5.88
N VAL A 98 12.49 6.58 -6.27
CA VAL A 98 12.29 5.29 -5.59
C VAL A 98 12.62 5.38 -4.11
N TYR A 99 13.75 6.00 -3.78
CA TYR A 99 14.15 6.23 -2.39
C TYR A 99 13.06 7.02 -1.65
N GLU A 100 12.67 8.19 -2.16
CA GLU A 100 11.65 9.03 -1.52
C GLU A 100 10.31 8.32 -1.34
N LYS A 101 9.86 7.57 -2.34
CA LYS A 101 8.61 6.79 -2.26
C LYS A 101 8.68 5.73 -1.16
N LEU A 102 9.77 4.96 -1.09
CA LEU A 102 9.91 3.89 -0.10
C LEU A 102 10.16 4.40 1.33
N THR A 103 10.79 5.56 1.49
CA THR A 103 11.13 6.10 2.81
C THR A 103 10.10 7.09 3.35
N ASN A 104 9.32 7.75 2.49
CA ASN A 104 8.33 8.76 2.90
C ASN A 104 6.90 8.35 2.54
N GLN A 105 6.59 8.14 1.26
CA GLN A 105 5.21 7.91 0.81
C GLN A 105 4.65 6.56 1.33
N TYR A 106 5.47 5.51 1.29
CA TYR A 106 5.11 4.18 1.76
C TYR A 106 5.76 3.84 3.09
N TYR A 107 6.14 4.87 3.87
CA TYR A 107 6.93 4.74 5.10
C TYR A 107 6.39 3.68 6.06
N ASP A 108 5.08 3.70 6.30
CA ASP A 108 4.32 2.84 7.22
C ASP A 108 3.33 1.93 6.44
N TYR A 109 3.60 1.67 5.14
CA TYR A 109 2.82 0.76 4.32
C TYR A 109 3.70 -0.34 3.75
N PRO A 110 3.46 -1.63 4.02
CA PRO A 110 4.31 -2.72 3.56
C PRO A 110 4.09 -3.02 2.06
N ILE A 111 4.39 -2.07 1.19
CA ILE A 111 4.08 -2.14 -0.24
C ILE A 111 4.84 -3.29 -0.95
N LEU A 112 6.06 -3.59 -0.51
CA LEU A 112 6.92 -4.56 -1.19
C LEU A 112 6.40 -5.99 -1.04
N LYS A 113 5.65 -6.31 0.03
CA LYS A 113 5.08 -7.66 0.20
C LYS A 113 4.10 -8.05 -0.90
N TYR A 114 3.58 -7.09 -1.64
CA TYR A 114 2.66 -7.32 -2.76
C TYR A 114 3.40 -7.45 -4.11
N PHE A 115 4.72 -7.30 -4.13
CA PHE A 115 5.52 -7.29 -5.34
C PHE A 115 6.14 -8.66 -5.58
N LYS A 116 6.28 -9.04 -6.86
CA LYS A 116 7.03 -10.24 -7.21
C LYS A 116 8.52 -10.00 -7.03
N VAL A 117 9.16 -10.89 -6.30
CA VAL A 117 10.56 -10.74 -5.92
C VAL A 117 11.47 -10.91 -7.16
N GLU A 118 11.12 -11.83 -8.05
CA GLU A 118 11.86 -12.14 -9.27
C GLU A 118 11.94 -10.94 -10.20
N GLU A 119 10.80 -10.29 -10.45
CA GLU A 119 10.70 -9.11 -11.31
C GLU A 119 11.50 -7.92 -10.71
N PHE A 120 11.46 -7.75 -9.38
CA PHE A 120 12.29 -6.75 -8.69
C PHE A 120 13.79 -7.04 -8.81
N LEU A 121 14.21 -8.29 -8.57
CA LEU A 121 15.61 -8.70 -8.67
C LEU A 121 16.13 -8.57 -10.09
N ASP A 122 15.33 -8.99 -11.08
CA ASP A 122 15.67 -8.83 -12.50
C ASP A 122 15.92 -7.37 -12.84
N GLN A 123 15.06 -6.48 -12.37
CA GLN A 123 15.23 -5.05 -12.55
C GLN A 123 16.49 -4.53 -11.85
N LEU A 124 16.73 -4.92 -10.60
CA LEU A 124 17.92 -4.52 -9.83
C LEU A 124 19.24 -4.95 -10.52
N CYS A 125 19.26 -6.13 -11.13
CA CYS A 125 20.40 -6.61 -11.92
C CYS A 125 20.61 -5.77 -13.19
N LYS A 126 19.52 -5.49 -13.93
CA LYS A 126 19.54 -4.80 -15.23
C LYS A 126 19.95 -3.32 -15.15
N ILE A 127 19.53 -2.60 -14.11
CA ILE A 127 19.81 -1.16 -13.99
C ILE A 127 21.30 -0.88 -13.71
N ASN A 128 21.71 0.35 -14.00
CA ASN A 128 23.09 0.79 -13.75
C ASN A 128 23.46 0.65 -12.26
N PHE A 129 24.75 0.54 -11.97
CA PHE A 129 25.25 0.25 -10.63
C PHE A 129 24.84 1.31 -9.59
N LYS A 130 24.91 2.60 -9.95
CA LYS A 130 24.54 3.71 -9.06
C LYS A 130 23.08 3.62 -8.63
N ASN A 131 22.17 3.39 -9.58
CA ASN A 131 20.74 3.25 -9.31
C ASN A 131 20.47 2.02 -8.45
N ALA A 132 21.11 0.88 -8.76
CA ALA A 132 20.95 -0.33 -7.95
C ALA A 132 21.37 -0.12 -6.48
N MET A 133 22.49 0.57 -6.24
CA MET A 133 22.92 0.87 -4.89
C MET A 133 21.96 1.84 -4.18
N SER A 134 21.43 2.85 -4.89
CA SER A 134 20.42 3.77 -4.35
C SER A 134 19.14 3.03 -3.91
N VAL A 135 18.69 2.04 -4.69
CA VAL A 135 17.54 1.20 -4.33
C VAL A 135 17.84 0.35 -3.10
N LEU A 136 19.02 -0.25 -3.02
CA LEU A 136 19.43 -1.01 -1.83
C LEU A 136 19.57 -0.12 -0.58
N ASP A 137 20.03 1.12 -0.75
CA ASP A 137 20.09 2.10 0.34
C ASP A 137 18.68 2.53 0.79
N ALA A 138 17.72 2.63 -0.12
CA ALA A 138 16.31 2.85 0.22
C ALA A 138 15.75 1.71 1.08
N LEU A 139 16.01 0.44 0.70
CA LEU A 139 15.63 -0.73 1.49
C LEU A 139 16.28 -0.70 2.87
N ASN A 140 17.57 -0.34 2.94
CA ASN A 140 18.28 -0.23 4.20
C ASN A 140 17.64 0.80 5.13
N TYR A 141 17.37 2.01 4.61
CA TYR A 141 16.73 3.07 5.40
C TYR A 141 15.35 2.63 5.89
N ARG A 142 14.53 2.08 4.97
CA ARG A 142 13.18 1.60 5.24
C ARG A 142 13.15 0.57 6.39
N TYR A 143 14.04 -0.41 6.36
CA TYR A 143 14.02 -1.50 7.35
C TYR A 143 14.74 -1.18 8.66
N ARG A 144 15.63 -0.19 8.66
CA ARG A 144 16.27 0.29 9.89
C ARG A 144 15.40 1.27 10.67
N ASN A 145 14.41 1.89 10.03
CA ASN A 145 13.64 2.93 10.69
C ASN A 145 12.80 2.36 11.84
N ILE A 146 12.92 2.99 13.00
CA ILE A 146 12.16 2.65 14.21
C ILE A 146 10.77 3.26 14.05
N SER A 147 9.79 2.41 13.79
CA SER A 147 8.39 2.80 13.67
C SER A 147 7.49 1.78 14.35
N ASP A 148 6.34 2.24 14.85
CA ASP A 148 5.30 1.38 15.42
C ASP A 148 4.79 0.36 14.39
N SER A 149 4.85 0.70 13.11
CA SER A 149 4.44 -0.17 12.02
C SER A 149 5.36 -1.39 11.82
N LYS A 150 6.60 -1.37 12.34
CA LYS A 150 7.56 -2.49 12.22
C LYS A 150 7.64 -3.07 10.80
N ILE A 151 7.82 -2.20 9.80
CA ILE A 151 7.76 -2.56 8.37
C ILE A 151 8.59 -3.78 8.00
N TYR A 152 9.79 -3.92 8.55
CA TYR A 152 10.63 -5.08 8.25
C TYR A 152 9.94 -6.40 8.57
N LEU A 153 9.24 -6.51 9.71
CA LEU A 153 8.52 -7.73 10.08
C LEU A 153 7.37 -8.03 9.11
N GLN A 154 6.72 -7.00 8.57
CA GLN A 154 5.62 -7.16 7.61
C GLN A 154 6.09 -7.54 6.19
N GLU A 155 7.33 -7.20 5.83
CA GLU A 155 7.94 -7.49 4.53
C GLU A 155 9.05 -8.56 4.63
N GLN A 156 9.21 -9.21 5.78
CA GLN A 156 10.33 -10.12 6.05
C GLN A 156 10.36 -11.29 5.06
N ASP A 157 9.23 -11.95 4.84
CA ASP A 157 9.17 -13.09 3.93
C ASP A 157 9.54 -12.70 2.50
N TRP A 158 9.12 -11.51 2.07
CA TRP A 158 9.50 -10.94 0.78
C TRP A 158 11.00 -10.66 0.70
N PHE A 159 11.58 -10.08 1.76
CA PHE A 159 13.00 -9.73 1.80
C PHE A 159 13.92 -10.96 1.90
N GLU A 160 13.55 -11.98 2.68
CA GLU A 160 14.31 -13.24 2.74
C GLU A 160 14.23 -13.99 1.40
N SER A 161 13.07 -13.93 0.72
CA SER A 161 12.94 -14.46 -0.65
C SER A 161 13.86 -13.73 -1.63
N LEU A 162 14.02 -12.40 -1.47
CA LEU A 162 14.96 -11.62 -2.28
C LEU A 162 16.41 -12.09 -2.07
N ILE A 163 16.81 -12.34 -0.82
CA ILE A 163 18.14 -12.86 -0.51
C ILE A 163 18.34 -14.25 -1.13
N ALA A 164 17.36 -15.16 -0.96
CA ALA A 164 17.44 -16.51 -1.50
C ALA A 164 17.60 -16.50 -3.03
N LEU A 165 16.72 -15.78 -3.74
CA LEU A 165 16.76 -15.66 -5.20
C LEU A 165 18.03 -14.97 -5.69
N THR A 166 18.56 -14.00 -4.94
CA THR A 166 19.85 -13.35 -5.28
C THR A 166 21.00 -14.36 -5.23
N ASN A 167 21.03 -15.24 -4.23
CA ASN A 167 22.03 -16.32 -4.13
C ASN A 167 21.87 -17.35 -5.24
N GLU A 168 20.64 -17.75 -5.57
CA GLU A 168 20.39 -18.65 -6.71
C GLU A 168 20.85 -18.04 -8.03
N LYS A 169 20.61 -16.73 -8.20
CA LYS A 169 21.02 -16.00 -9.40
C LYS A 169 22.54 -15.92 -9.52
N LEU A 170 23.26 -15.70 -8.42
CA LEU A 170 24.73 -15.70 -8.39
C LEU A 170 25.34 -16.95 -9.05
N VAL A 171 24.78 -18.14 -8.78
CA VAL A 171 25.26 -19.41 -9.33
C VAL A 171 25.13 -19.46 -10.85
N LYS A 172 24.11 -18.79 -11.40
CA LYS A 172 23.78 -18.77 -12.84
C LYS A 172 24.44 -17.60 -13.58
N SER A 173 24.76 -16.51 -12.88
CA SER A 173 25.31 -15.28 -13.44
C SER A 173 26.78 -15.42 -13.86
N LYS A 174 27.20 -14.60 -14.84
CA LYS A 174 28.59 -14.54 -15.33
C LYS A 174 29.04 -13.08 -15.49
N GLY A 175 30.36 -12.86 -15.53
CA GLY A 175 30.95 -11.55 -15.82
C GLY A 175 30.56 -10.46 -14.81
N ILE A 176 30.22 -9.28 -15.33
CA ILE A 176 29.92 -8.07 -14.53
C ILE A 176 28.72 -8.29 -13.60
N GLU A 177 27.68 -8.97 -14.06
CA GLU A 177 26.50 -9.25 -13.23
C GLU A 177 26.88 -10.10 -12.02
N LYS A 178 27.67 -11.17 -12.23
CA LYS A 178 28.14 -12.01 -11.13
C LYS A 178 28.90 -11.19 -10.08
N HIS A 179 29.85 -10.37 -10.53
CA HIS A 179 30.64 -9.51 -9.65
C HIS A 179 29.78 -8.49 -8.89
N LYS A 180 28.78 -7.88 -9.55
CA LYS A 180 27.80 -6.98 -8.92
C LYS A 180 27.02 -7.70 -7.81
N ILE A 181 26.55 -8.92 -8.08
CA ILE A 181 25.78 -9.70 -7.11
C ILE A 181 26.66 -10.12 -5.92
N GLU A 182 27.81 -10.72 -6.22
CA GLU A 182 28.73 -11.32 -5.24
C GLU A 182 29.32 -10.28 -4.29
N GLU A 183 29.85 -9.18 -4.82
CA GLU A 183 30.60 -8.22 -4.02
C GLU A 183 29.75 -7.10 -3.42
N LYS A 184 28.57 -6.84 -3.98
CA LYS A 184 27.76 -5.66 -3.61
C LYS A 184 26.37 -6.05 -3.12
N PHE A 185 25.60 -6.81 -3.89
CA PHE A 185 24.20 -7.06 -3.54
C PHE A 185 24.09 -7.98 -2.33
N ILE A 186 24.72 -9.16 -2.36
CA ILE A 186 24.62 -10.13 -1.26
C ILE A 186 25.15 -9.54 0.07
N PRO A 187 26.33 -8.89 0.11
CA PRO A 187 26.81 -8.24 1.33
C PRO A 187 25.85 -7.17 1.84
N LYS A 188 25.33 -6.32 0.96
CA LYS A 188 24.41 -5.24 1.34
C LYS A 188 23.07 -5.77 1.84
N LEU A 189 22.48 -6.75 1.17
CA LEU A 189 21.23 -7.38 1.62
C LEU A 189 21.41 -8.09 2.97
N SER A 190 22.55 -8.75 3.17
CA SER A 190 22.89 -9.38 4.46
C SER A 190 23.06 -8.34 5.57
N GLN A 191 23.70 -7.21 5.27
CA GLN A 191 23.81 -6.08 6.19
C GLN A 191 22.43 -5.55 6.57
N ILE A 192 21.56 -5.29 5.59
CA ILE A 192 20.19 -4.80 5.81
C ILE A 192 19.42 -5.75 6.73
N ARG A 193 19.46 -7.07 6.48
CA ARG A 193 18.82 -8.08 7.32
C ARG A 193 19.27 -8.04 8.78
N ASN A 194 20.57 -7.81 8.98
CA ASN A 194 21.18 -7.81 10.31
C ASN A 194 20.89 -6.51 11.07
N GLU A 195 20.81 -5.37 10.37
CA GLU A 195 20.56 -4.05 10.94
C GLU A 195 19.07 -3.70 11.04
N ALA A 196 18.18 -4.49 10.43
CA ALA A 196 16.75 -4.22 10.43
C ALA A 196 16.14 -4.19 11.83
N TYR A 197 15.21 -3.25 12.04
CA TYR A 197 14.49 -3.10 13.29
C TYR A 197 13.45 -4.22 13.45
N LYS A 198 13.50 -4.95 14.57
CA LYS A 198 12.67 -6.13 14.84
C LYS A 198 11.71 -5.97 16.04
N GLY A 199 11.66 -4.78 16.64
CA GLY A 199 10.91 -4.52 17.88
C GLY A 199 11.84 -4.14 19.02
#